data_AF-A0A915DUV8-F1
#
_entry.id   AF-A0A915DUV8-F1
#
_cell.length_a   1.000
_cell.length_b   1.000
_cell.length_c   1.000
_cell.angle_alpha   90.00
_cell.angle_beta   90.00
_cell.angle_gamma   90.00
#
_symmetry.space_group_name_H-M   'P 1'
#
loop_
_entity.id
_entity.type
_entity.pdbx_description
1 polymer ?
#
loop_
_entity_poly.entity_id
_entity_poly.type
_entity_poly.pdbx_seq_one_letter_code
_entity_poly.pdbx_strand_id
1 'polypeptide(L)'
;MEHWPLVSLFQELWARFSKTKSQVSRQTGERIARDQCEKTDRPRRREPCFLRNCLPNDCAELKAQNTAGLADGNYTVLVAGFRVEVYCYSMNETIPKTYLNVKPDTNFAEFYGKRLSYPYSCPFEGRRNDSCACTNDGHASSGMSHFSKVRVDFHNMKINPNDFTFAHTEHGNAVPYGSAGDCYSMSDCPQGRFSIDLRLTGLRVVDDLQWVDQGYRTSSRIERSENNAVIEDNVAATVANVLPTDSKDLSLK
;
A
#
# COMPACT_ATOMS: atom_id res chain seq x y z
N MET A 1 37.84 -5.24 -32.11
CA MET A 1 36.44 -5.30 -32.59
C MET A 1 35.84 -6.54 -31.94
N GLU A 2 35.25 -6.34 -30.76
CA GLU A 2 34.59 -7.42 -30.02
C GLU A 2 33.15 -6.95 -29.77
N HIS A 3 32.21 -7.73 -30.28
CA HIS A 3 30.78 -7.58 -30.05
C HIS A 3 30.40 -8.39 -28.82
N TRP A 4 29.80 -7.74 -27.83
CA TRP A 4 29.03 -8.40 -26.77
C TRP A 4 27.58 -7.92 -26.85
N PRO A 5 26.59 -8.81 -27.04
CA PRO A 5 25.22 -8.47 -26.75
C PRO A 5 24.86 -8.82 -25.30
N LEU A 6 24.12 -7.90 -24.69
CA LEU A 6 23.31 -7.99 -23.47
C LEU A 6 22.45 -9.27 -23.45
N VAL A 7 22.24 -9.89 -22.27
CA VAL A 7 20.89 -10.24 -21.75
C VAL A 7 20.95 -10.36 -20.22
N SER A 8 19.87 -9.86 -19.62
CA SER A 8 19.50 -9.71 -18.21
C SER A 8 19.70 -10.92 -17.29
N LEU A 9 20.18 -10.62 -16.08
CA LEU A 9 19.98 -11.44 -14.88
C LEU A 9 18.58 -11.16 -14.31
N PHE A 10 17.57 -11.87 -14.82
CA PHE A 10 16.34 -12.10 -14.07
C PHE A 10 16.53 -13.41 -13.28
N GLN A 11 16.88 -13.30 -12.00
CA GLN A 11 16.82 -14.42 -11.07
C GLN A 11 15.36 -14.68 -10.70
N GLU A 12 14.69 -15.52 -11.48
CA GLU A 12 13.46 -16.17 -11.03
C GLU A 12 13.79 -17.15 -9.91
N LEU A 13 13.42 -16.80 -8.68
CA LEU A 13 13.36 -17.73 -7.55
C LEU A 13 12.18 -18.70 -7.77
N TRP A 14 12.41 -19.75 -8.55
CA TRP A 14 11.52 -20.89 -8.61
C TRP A 14 11.48 -21.57 -7.25
N ALA A 15 10.35 -21.49 -6.55
CA ALA A 15 10.06 -22.36 -5.41
C ALA A 15 10.15 -23.82 -5.87
N ARG A 16 11.27 -24.49 -5.59
CA ARG A 16 11.44 -25.92 -5.83
C ARG A 16 10.61 -26.70 -4.81
N PHE A 17 9.34 -26.94 -5.13
CA PHE A 17 8.60 -28.00 -4.47
C PHE A 17 9.21 -29.36 -4.85
N SER A 18 10.02 -29.93 -3.95
CA SER A 18 10.53 -31.29 -4.06
C SER A 18 9.45 -32.27 -3.61
N LYS A 19 8.59 -32.74 -4.53
CA LYS A 19 7.75 -33.91 -4.27
C LYS A 19 8.62 -35.18 -4.38
N THR A 20 8.84 -35.87 -3.26
CA THR A 20 9.51 -37.17 -3.23
C THR A 20 8.58 -38.22 -3.85
N LYS A 21 8.91 -38.70 -5.05
CA LYS A 21 8.11 -39.74 -5.74
C LYS A 21 8.51 -41.12 -5.22
N SER A 22 7.60 -41.85 -4.58
CA SER A 22 7.74 -43.28 -4.32
C SER A 22 6.89 -44.09 -5.28
N GLN A 23 7.45 -45.19 -5.81
CA GLN A 23 6.74 -46.07 -6.74
C GLN A 23 6.00 -47.15 -5.96
N VAL A 24 4.76 -47.41 -6.35
CA VAL A 24 3.84 -48.28 -5.63
C VAL A 24 3.18 -49.25 -6.63
N SER A 25 3.09 -50.52 -6.28
CA SER A 25 2.37 -51.53 -7.06
C SER A 25 0.89 -51.17 -7.17
N ARG A 26 0.35 -51.20 -8.40
CA ARG A 26 -1.07 -50.92 -8.67
C ARG A 26 -2.00 -51.98 -8.05
N GLN A 27 -1.51 -53.20 -7.85
CA GLN A 27 -2.30 -54.33 -7.36
C GLN A 27 -2.24 -54.48 -5.85
N THR A 28 -1.07 -54.19 -5.24
CA THR A 28 -0.83 -54.46 -3.82
C THR A 28 -0.66 -53.21 -2.96
N GLY A 29 -0.48 -52.03 -3.57
CA GLY A 29 -0.27 -50.79 -2.81
C GLY A 29 1.08 -50.69 -2.09
N GLU A 30 1.99 -51.65 -2.34
CA GLU A 30 3.31 -51.70 -1.71
C GLU A 30 4.38 -50.94 -2.52
N ARG A 31 5.39 -50.42 -1.83
CA ARG A 31 6.53 -49.77 -2.48
C ARG A 31 7.34 -50.79 -3.27
N ILE A 32 7.55 -50.50 -4.55
CA ILE A 32 8.34 -51.33 -5.46
C ILE A 32 9.65 -50.68 -5.86
N ALA A 33 10.63 -51.51 -6.20
CA ALA A 33 11.92 -51.09 -6.71
C ALA A 33 11.78 -50.48 -8.13
N ARG A 34 12.70 -49.56 -8.47
CA ARG A 34 12.57 -48.69 -9.64
C ARG A 34 12.67 -49.42 -10.99
N ASP A 35 13.35 -50.55 -10.99
CA ASP A 35 13.54 -51.48 -12.10
C ASP A 35 12.30 -52.31 -12.43
N GLN A 36 11.39 -52.48 -11.46
CA GLN A 36 10.16 -53.26 -11.61
C GLN A 36 8.97 -52.43 -12.13
N CYS A 37 9.18 -51.15 -12.42
CA CYS A 37 8.15 -50.25 -12.93
C CYS A 37 8.21 -50.18 -14.46
N GLU A 38 7.12 -50.57 -15.13
CA GLU A 38 7.01 -50.42 -16.57
C GLU A 38 7.17 -48.95 -17.00
N LYS A 39 7.88 -48.72 -18.11
CA LYS A 39 8.18 -47.36 -18.61
C LYS A 39 6.91 -46.58 -18.97
N THR A 40 5.83 -47.26 -19.33
CA THR A 40 4.51 -46.75 -19.70
C THR A 40 3.75 -46.18 -18.51
N ASP A 41 3.87 -46.80 -17.33
CA ASP A 41 3.23 -46.35 -16.08
C ASP A 41 4.04 -45.26 -15.35
N ARG A 42 5.18 -44.86 -15.90
CA ARG A 42 6.02 -43.83 -15.32
C ARG A 42 5.39 -42.45 -15.52
N PRO A 43 5.04 -41.72 -14.45
CA PRO A 43 4.53 -40.36 -14.59
C PRO A 43 5.59 -39.45 -15.20
N ARG A 44 5.14 -38.46 -15.99
CA ARG A 44 6.04 -37.51 -16.67
C ARG A 44 7.00 -36.85 -15.68
N ARG A 45 8.25 -36.68 -16.10
CA ARG A 45 9.35 -36.16 -15.26
C ARG A 45 9.17 -34.67 -14.97
N ARG A 46 8.54 -33.96 -15.91
CA ARG A 46 8.06 -32.59 -15.81
C ARG A 46 6.65 -32.56 -16.39
N GLU A 47 5.76 -31.87 -15.70
CA GLU A 47 4.42 -31.57 -16.20
C GLU A 47 4.27 -30.05 -16.07
N PRO A 48 3.74 -29.35 -17.08
CA PRO A 48 3.42 -27.95 -16.92
C PRO A 48 2.46 -27.80 -15.74
N CYS A 49 2.78 -26.92 -14.80
CA CYS A 49 1.88 -26.62 -13.69
C CYS A 49 0.60 -26.03 -14.29
N PHE A 50 -0.48 -26.81 -14.32
CA PHE A 50 -1.81 -26.35 -14.70
C PHE A 50 -2.39 -25.46 -13.59
N LEU A 51 -1.75 -24.33 -13.28
CA LEU A 51 -2.43 -23.23 -12.59
C LEU A 51 -3.02 -22.31 -13.66
N ARG A 52 -3.98 -22.84 -14.41
CA ARG A 52 -4.76 -22.06 -15.39
C ARG A 52 -5.69 -21.03 -14.74
N ASN A 53 -5.79 -21.03 -13.41
CA ASN A 53 -6.72 -20.23 -12.63
C ASN A 53 -6.04 -19.52 -11.44
N CYS A 54 -4.77 -19.10 -11.58
CA CYS A 54 -4.25 -18.10 -10.65
C CYS A 54 -4.99 -16.80 -10.92
N LEU A 55 -5.72 -16.29 -9.92
CA LEU A 55 -6.11 -14.89 -9.94
C LEU A 55 -4.82 -14.04 -10.04
N PRO A 56 -4.79 -12.99 -10.87
CA PRO A 56 -3.62 -12.13 -11.02
C PRO A 56 -3.32 -11.42 -9.71
N ASN A 57 -2.04 -11.11 -9.45
CA ASN A 57 -1.60 -10.44 -8.23
C ASN A 57 -1.84 -8.92 -8.23
N ASP A 58 -1.93 -8.31 -9.41
CA ASP A 58 -2.13 -6.88 -9.62
C ASP A 58 -2.77 -6.61 -11.00
N CYS A 59 -3.00 -5.33 -11.31
CA CYS A 59 -3.60 -4.91 -12.58
C CYS A 59 -2.71 -5.17 -13.80
N ALA A 60 -1.37 -5.17 -13.63
CA ALA A 60 -0.44 -5.40 -14.73
C ALA A 60 -0.45 -6.88 -15.14
N GLU A 61 -0.46 -7.79 -14.16
CA GLU A 61 -0.63 -9.22 -14.41
C GLU A 61 -2.04 -9.51 -14.96
N LEU A 62 -3.08 -8.86 -14.43
CA LEU A 62 -4.45 -8.99 -14.94
C LEU A 62 -4.52 -8.65 -16.44
N LYS A 63 -3.87 -7.55 -16.85
CA LYS A 63 -3.78 -7.18 -18.26
C LYS A 63 -2.96 -8.18 -19.07
N ALA A 64 -1.83 -8.65 -18.55
CA ALA A 64 -0.97 -9.61 -19.27
C ALA A 64 -1.67 -10.97 -19.51
N GLN A 65 -2.50 -11.41 -18.57
CA GLN A 65 -3.25 -12.66 -18.67
C GLN A 65 -4.49 -12.54 -19.56
N ASN A 66 -5.02 -11.34 -19.78
CA ASN A 66 -6.24 -11.13 -20.56
C ASN A 66 -5.97 -10.47 -21.92
N THR A 67 -6.12 -11.25 -22.99
CA THR A 67 -5.98 -10.78 -24.37
C THR A 67 -7.16 -9.95 -24.87
N ALA A 68 -8.31 -9.97 -24.18
CA ALA A 68 -9.42 -9.08 -24.47
C ALA A 68 -9.15 -7.75 -23.77
N GLY A 69 -9.14 -6.64 -24.52
CA GLY A 69 -8.87 -5.31 -23.98
C GLY A 69 -9.76 -5.00 -22.77
N LEU A 70 -9.15 -5.03 -21.59
CA LEU A 70 -9.80 -4.68 -20.33
C LEU A 70 -9.90 -3.16 -20.20
N ALA A 71 -10.98 -2.70 -19.57
CA ALA A 71 -11.22 -1.28 -19.29
C ALA A 71 -10.82 -0.95 -17.85
N ASP A 72 -10.73 0.34 -17.53
CA ASP A 72 -10.54 0.78 -16.15
C ASP A 72 -11.75 0.42 -15.30
N GLY A 73 -11.52 -0.07 -14.08
CA GLY A 73 -12.60 -0.59 -13.25
C GLY A 73 -12.16 -1.36 -12.03
N ASN A 74 -13.13 -1.86 -11.26
CA ASN A 74 -12.87 -2.73 -10.12
C ASN A 74 -12.63 -4.17 -10.57
N TYR A 75 -11.58 -4.77 -10.03
CA TYR A 75 -11.19 -6.15 -10.27
C TYR A 75 -10.77 -6.82 -8.96
N THR A 76 -10.83 -8.15 -8.95
CA THR A 76 -10.31 -8.94 -7.82
C THR A 76 -8.94 -9.49 -8.18
N VAL A 77 -7.97 -9.23 -7.32
CA VAL A 77 -6.60 -9.74 -7.42
C VAL A 77 -6.26 -10.63 -6.22
N LEU A 78 -5.19 -11.40 -6.32
CA LEU A 78 -4.72 -12.32 -5.29
C LEU A 78 -3.42 -11.82 -4.66
N VAL A 79 -3.52 -11.27 -3.46
CA VAL A 79 -2.38 -10.76 -2.70
C VAL A 79 -2.04 -11.77 -1.62
N ALA A 80 -0.86 -12.40 -1.73
CA ALA A 80 -0.38 -13.43 -0.79
C ALA A 80 -1.42 -14.52 -0.44
N GLY A 81 -2.24 -14.93 -1.42
CA GLY A 81 -3.27 -15.97 -1.26
C GLY A 81 -4.66 -15.47 -0.87
N PHE A 82 -4.84 -14.17 -0.66
CA PHE A 82 -6.11 -13.55 -0.28
C PHE A 82 -6.68 -12.70 -1.43
N ARG A 83 -8.00 -12.75 -1.58
CA ARG A 83 -8.71 -11.96 -2.59
C ARG A 83 -8.87 -10.53 -2.11
N VAL A 84 -8.37 -9.58 -2.88
CA VAL A 84 -8.48 -8.14 -2.60
C VAL A 84 -9.17 -7.48 -3.79
N GLU A 85 -10.15 -6.62 -3.53
CA GLU A 85 -10.77 -5.79 -4.56
C GLU A 85 -9.93 -4.53 -4.76
N VAL A 86 -9.56 -4.27 -6.02
CA VAL A 86 -8.75 -3.12 -6.43
C VAL A 86 -9.37 -2.42 -7.62
N TYR A 87 -9.02 -1.16 -7.80
CA TYR A 87 -9.32 -0.42 -9.00
C TYR A 87 -8.10 -0.40 -9.92
N CYS A 88 -8.26 -0.88 -11.14
CA CYS A 88 -7.26 -0.80 -12.19
C CYS A 88 -7.48 0.45 -13.02
N TYR A 89 -6.41 1.23 -13.18
CA TYR A 89 -6.42 2.50 -13.91
C TYR A 89 -5.38 2.49 -15.04
N SER A 90 -5.68 3.19 -16.13
CA SER A 90 -4.86 3.19 -17.35
C SER A 90 -4.67 1.78 -17.94
N MET A 91 -5.74 0.98 -18.00
CA MET A 91 -5.74 -0.34 -18.64
C MET A 91 -5.50 -0.27 -20.15
N ASN A 92 -5.62 0.90 -20.76
CA ASN A 92 -5.19 1.17 -22.13
C ASN A 92 -3.66 1.31 -22.29
N GLU A 93 -2.93 1.71 -21.25
CA GLU A 93 -1.46 1.92 -21.26
C GLU A 93 -0.68 0.62 -21.08
N THR A 94 0.63 0.63 -21.39
CA THR A 94 1.48 -0.57 -21.30
C THR A 94 1.52 -1.18 -19.90
N ILE A 95 1.53 -0.35 -18.86
CA ILE A 95 1.61 -0.77 -17.46
C ILE A 95 0.47 -0.08 -16.69
N PRO A 96 -0.66 -0.76 -16.46
CA PRO A 96 -1.74 -0.21 -15.67
C PRO A 96 -1.34 -0.07 -14.20
N LYS A 97 -2.01 0.84 -13.51
CA LYS A 97 -1.76 1.11 -12.08
C LYS A 97 -2.84 0.46 -11.22
N THR A 98 -2.41 -0.03 -10.07
CA THR A 98 -3.28 -0.67 -9.07
C THR A 98 -3.58 0.29 -7.93
N TYR A 99 -4.85 0.42 -7.58
CA TYR A 99 -5.32 1.26 -6.48
C TYR A 99 -6.23 0.49 -5.52
N LEU A 100 -6.15 0.79 -4.22
CA LEU A 100 -7.14 0.38 -3.24
C LEU A 100 -8.32 1.35 -3.23
N ASN A 101 -9.54 0.82 -3.19
CA ASN A 101 -10.74 1.62 -2.97
C ASN A 101 -10.88 1.95 -1.47
N VAL A 102 -10.98 3.23 -1.15
CA VAL A 102 -11.10 3.72 0.23
C VAL A 102 -12.20 4.80 0.33
N LYS A 103 -12.61 5.14 1.55
CA LYS A 103 -13.63 6.18 1.79
C LYS A 103 -12.98 7.55 1.98
N PRO A 104 -13.30 8.57 1.17
CA PRO A 104 -12.67 9.89 1.28
C PRO A 104 -12.96 10.61 2.60
N ASP A 105 -14.09 10.33 3.25
CA ASP A 105 -14.46 10.96 4.52
C ASP A 105 -13.55 10.49 5.68
N THR A 106 -13.02 9.28 5.60
CA THR A 106 -12.14 8.66 6.61
C THR A 106 -10.70 8.51 6.13
N ASN A 107 -10.39 8.97 4.92
CA ASN A 107 -9.06 8.88 4.33
C ASN A 107 -8.65 10.26 3.85
N PHE A 108 -7.93 10.98 4.70
CA PHE A 108 -7.52 12.35 4.43
C PHE A 108 -6.16 12.66 5.06
N ALA A 109 -5.53 13.71 4.55
CA ALA A 109 -4.25 14.22 5.01
C ALA A 109 -4.31 15.75 5.05
N GLU A 110 -3.91 16.34 6.19
CA GLU A 110 -4.01 17.77 6.43
C GLU A 110 -2.69 18.35 6.93
N PHE A 111 -2.21 19.35 6.21
CA PHE A 111 -1.26 20.31 6.75
C PHE A 111 -2.03 21.59 7.09
N TYR A 112 -2.24 21.83 8.39
CA TYR A 112 -3.03 22.95 8.87
C TYR A 112 -2.42 24.31 8.46
N GLY A 113 -3.26 25.18 7.88
CA GLY A 113 -2.83 26.41 7.22
C GLY A 113 -2.85 27.69 8.05
N LYS A 114 -3.36 27.66 9.29
CA LYS A 114 -3.40 28.86 10.14
C LYS A 114 -2.20 28.93 11.06
N ARG A 115 -1.85 30.15 11.47
CA ARG A 115 -0.79 30.44 12.45
C ARG A 115 -1.29 31.38 13.53
N LEU A 116 -1.06 31.06 14.80
CA LEU A 116 -1.44 31.95 15.91
C LEU A 116 -0.61 33.24 15.90
N SER A 117 -1.26 34.36 16.22
CA SER A 117 -0.56 35.63 16.46
C SER A 117 0.33 35.56 17.70
N TYR A 118 -0.07 34.76 18.70
CA TYR A 118 0.71 34.51 19.91
C TYR A 118 1.29 33.08 19.87
N PRO A 119 2.55 32.89 19.45
CA PRO A 119 3.07 31.57 19.09
C PRO A 119 3.24 30.61 20.27
N TYR A 120 3.29 31.08 21.51
CA TYR A 120 3.46 30.22 22.69
C TYR A 120 2.13 29.88 23.39
N SER A 121 0.98 30.27 22.82
CA SER A 121 -0.33 29.95 23.38
C SER A 121 -0.95 28.72 22.72
N CYS A 122 -1.89 28.09 23.41
CA CYS A 122 -2.76 27.06 22.86
C CYS A 122 -4.21 27.39 23.29
N PRO A 123 -4.94 28.19 22.49
CA PRO A 123 -6.30 28.59 22.85
C PRO A 123 -7.25 27.39 22.80
N PHE A 124 -8.41 27.53 23.44
CA PHE A 124 -9.50 26.54 23.40
C PHE A 124 -9.10 25.13 23.86
N GLU A 125 -8.12 25.02 24.77
CA GLU A 125 -7.62 23.72 25.26
C GLU A 125 -7.11 22.82 24.11
N GLY A 126 -6.57 23.41 23.05
CA GLY A 126 -6.09 22.69 21.86
C GLY A 126 -7.18 22.25 20.89
N ARG A 127 -8.45 22.53 21.19
CA ARG A 127 -9.55 22.22 20.26
C ARG A 127 -9.50 23.15 19.06
N ARG A 128 -9.71 22.56 17.87
CA ARG A 128 -9.79 23.32 16.63
C ARG A 128 -10.94 24.33 16.70
N ASN A 129 -10.61 25.60 16.48
CA ASN A 129 -11.57 26.68 16.39
C ASN A 129 -11.09 27.74 15.40
N ASP A 130 -11.92 28.02 14.41
CA ASP A 130 -11.61 28.99 13.36
C ASP A 130 -11.68 30.45 13.82
N SER A 131 -12.28 30.72 14.98
CA SER A 131 -12.40 32.06 15.58
C SER A 131 -11.15 32.48 16.38
N CYS A 132 -9.98 31.91 16.08
CA CYS A 132 -8.73 32.25 16.74
C CYS A 132 -8.18 33.63 16.35
N ALA A 133 -7.35 34.22 17.22
CA ALA A 133 -6.46 35.32 16.85
C ALA A 133 -5.27 34.75 16.07
N CYS A 134 -5.49 34.46 14.79
CA CYS A 134 -4.60 33.74 13.90
C CYS A 134 -4.62 34.35 12.49
N THR A 135 -3.55 34.13 11.73
CA THR A 135 -3.47 34.50 10.32
C THR A 135 -3.50 33.26 9.43
N ASN A 136 -3.78 33.47 8.14
CA ASN A 136 -3.69 32.41 7.12
C ASN A 136 -2.27 32.30 6.53
N ASP A 137 -1.27 32.93 7.16
CA ASP A 137 0.13 32.90 6.74
C ASP A 137 0.85 31.69 7.37
N GLY A 138 0.22 30.52 7.28
CA GLY A 138 0.79 29.25 7.72
C GLY A 138 1.94 28.77 6.83
N HIS A 139 2.27 27.49 6.94
CA HIS A 139 3.32 26.90 6.11
C HIS A 139 2.93 26.91 4.63
N ALA A 140 3.88 27.14 3.73
CA ALA A 140 3.61 27.22 2.28
C ALA A 140 3.02 25.92 1.69
N SER A 141 3.25 24.77 2.34
CA SER A 141 2.70 23.46 1.96
C SER A 141 1.36 23.14 2.62
N SER A 142 0.72 24.10 3.30
CA SER A 142 -0.58 23.87 3.94
C SER A 142 -1.65 23.45 2.93
N GLY A 143 -2.53 22.54 3.33
CA GLY A 143 -3.66 22.08 2.54
C GLY A 143 -4.35 20.86 3.14
N MET A 144 -5.41 20.42 2.48
CA MET A 144 -6.21 19.27 2.90
C MET A 144 -6.54 18.42 1.67
N SER A 145 -6.19 17.14 1.72
CA SER A 145 -6.47 16.19 0.64
C SER A 145 -7.27 15.01 1.16
N HIS A 146 -8.34 14.66 0.44
CA HIS A 146 -9.19 13.49 0.65
C HIS A 146 -8.94 12.45 -0.44
N PHE A 147 -8.97 11.16 -0.09
CA PHE A 147 -8.60 10.09 -1.01
C PHE A 147 -9.77 9.14 -1.21
N SER A 148 -10.22 8.99 -2.47
CA SER A 148 -11.20 7.96 -2.84
C SER A 148 -10.54 6.65 -3.27
N LYS A 149 -9.28 6.72 -3.71
CA LYS A 149 -8.43 5.58 -4.00
C LYS A 149 -6.99 5.89 -3.66
N VAL A 150 -6.24 4.87 -3.24
CA VAL A 150 -4.84 5.00 -2.84
C VAL A 150 -3.99 4.06 -3.68
N ARG A 151 -2.91 4.57 -4.27
CA ARG A 151 -2.03 3.77 -5.13
C ARG A 151 -1.24 2.78 -4.29
N VAL A 152 -1.17 1.54 -4.76
CA VAL A 152 -0.45 0.46 -4.08
C VAL A 152 0.45 -0.32 -5.02
N ASP A 153 1.52 -0.85 -4.45
CA ASP A 153 2.39 -1.84 -5.03
C ASP A 153 2.29 -3.12 -4.19
N PHE A 154 1.56 -4.12 -4.69
CA PHE A 154 1.42 -5.41 -4.00
C PHE A 154 2.65 -6.30 -4.11
N HIS A 155 3.55 -6.06 -5.05
CA HIS A 155 4.81 -6.79 -5.13
C HIS A 155 5.67 -6.47 -3.90
N ASN A 156 5.76 -5.18 -3.56
CA ASN A 156 6.53 -4.69 -2.42
C ASN A 156 5.68 -4.48 -1.15
N MET A 157 4.35 -4.66 -1.24
CA MET A 157 3.38 -4.36 -0.17
C MET A 157 3.52 -2.93 0.36
N LYS A 158 3.60 -1.95 -0.55
CA LYS A 158 3.78 -0.53 -0.25
C LYS A 158 2.62 0.32 -0.73
N ILE A 159 2.39 1.42 -0.02
CA ILE A 159 1.50 2.49 -0.46
C ILE A 159 2.36 3.55 -1.15
N ASN A 160 1.87 4.15 -2.23
CA ASN A 160 2.48 5.35 -2.79
C ASN A 160 1.73 6.59 -2.29
N PRO A 161 2.27 7.30 -1.28
CA PRO A 161 1.57 8.42 -0.64
C PRO A 161 1.51 9.67 -1.52
N ASN A 162 2.39 9.79 -2.53
CA ASN A 162 2.52 10.96 -3.39
C ASN A 162 1.72 10.84 -4.70
N ASP A 163 0.86 9.82 -4.83
CA ASP A 163 -0.03 9.66 -5.97
C ASP A 163 -1.39 10.31 -5.69
N PHE A 164 -1.66 11.42 -6.38
CA PHE A 164 -2.86 12.22 -6.19
C PHE A 164 -3.95 11.97 -7.24
N THR A 165 -3.83 10.93 -8.07
CA THR A 165 -4.74 10.71 -9.22
C THR A 165 -6.22 10.63 -8.81
N PHE A 166 -6.51 10.06 -7.63
CA PHE A 166 -7.86 9.94 -7.06
C PHE A 166 -8.04 10.71 -5.75
N ALA A 167 -7.20 11.72 -5.55
CA ALA A 167 -7.28 12.64 -4.43
C ALA A 167 -8.06 13.90 -4.82
N HIS A 168 -8.84 14.42 -3.89
CA HIS A 168 -9.47 15.73 -3.96
C HIS A 168 -8.84 16.65 -2.93
N THR A 169 -8.22 17.73 -3.38
CA THR A 169 -7.70 18.77 -2.49
C THR A 169 -8.79 19.78 -2.21
N GLU A 170 -9.25 19.84 -0.96
CA GLU A 170 -10.32 20.74 -0.53
C GLU A 170 -9.83 22.19 -0.52
N HIS A 171 -8.62 22.43 -0.01
CA HIS A 171 -7.98 23.74 0.03
C HIS A 171 -6.45 23.63 0.10
N GLY A 172 -5.76 24.69 -0.29
CA GLY A 172 -4.30 24.77 -0.24
C GLY A 172 -3.62 23.82 -1.23
N ASN A 173 -2.52 23.21 -0.79
CA ASN A 173 -1.72 22.28 -1.58
C ASN A 173 -2.20 20.83 -1.42
N ALA A 174 -1.83 19.97 -2.36
CA ALA A 174 -2.02 18.54 -2.21
C ALA A 174 -1.10 18.00 -1.11
N VAL A 175 -1.69 17.33 -0.11
CA VAL A 175 -0.96 16.76 1.05
C VAL A 175 -0.89 15.24 0.91
N PRO A 176 0.32 14.64 0.93
CA PRO A 176 0.50 13.20 0.71
C PRO A 176 -0.32 12.33 1.66
N TYR A 177 -0.76 11.17 1.19
CA TYR A 177 -1.54 10.23 2.00
C TYR A 177 -0.75 9.75 3.22
N GLY A 178 -1.39 9.71 4.39
CA GLY A 178 -0.75 9.29 5.63
C GLY A 178 0.29 10.29 6.17
N SER A 179 0.24 11.54 5.72
CA SER A 179 1.07 12.63 6.23
C SER A 179 0.21 13.76 6.80
N ALA A 180 0.78 14.50 7.75
CA ALA A 180 0.15 15.68 8.30
C ALA A 180 1.21 16.70 8.71
N GLY A 181 0.81 17.96 8.89
CA GLY A 181 1.73 19.00 9.35
C GLY A 181 1.01 20.13 10.07
N ASP A 182 1.75 20.81 10.94
CA ASP A 182 1.17 21.90 11.73
C ASP A 182 2.16 23.03 12.00
N CYS A 183 1.79 24.26 11.67
CA CYS A 183 2.55 25.47 12.02
C CYS A 183 1.71 26.44 12.87
N TYR A 184 0.67 25.95 13.53
CA TYR A 184 -0.28 26.74 14.30
C TYR A 184 0.34 27.41 15.52
N SER A 185 1.10 26.64 16.32
CA SER A 185 1.71 27.07 17.58
C SER A 185 3.14 26.54 17.72
N MET A 186 3.93 27.19 18.57
CA MET A 186 5.26 26.73 19.04
C MET A 186 5.17 25.94 20.35
N SER A 187 3.96 25.83 20.92
CA SER A 187 3.63 24.96 22.06
C SER A 187 3.00 23.66 21.56
N ASP A 188 2.90 22.64 22.42
CA ASP A 188 2.20 21.37 22.11
C ASP A 188 0.70 21.62 21.94
N CYS A 189 0.28 21.95 20.71
CA CYS A 189 -1.07 22.37 20.36
C CYS A 189 -1.44 21.85 18.95
N PRO A 190 -1.63 20.54 18.81
CA PRO A 190 -1.74 19.89 17.50
C PRO A 190 -3.02 20.32 16.77
N GLN A 191 -2.86 20.83 15.56
CA GLN A 191 -3.97 21.08 14.62
C GLN A 191 -3.83 20.27 13.33
N GLY A 192 -2.63 19.88 12.92
CA GLY A 192 -2.42 19.00 11.76
C GLY A 192 -2.95 17.61 12.04
N ARG A 193 -3.48 16.93 11.02
CA ARG A 193 -4.06 15.58 11.20
C ARG A 193 -4.14 14.79 9.91
N PHE A 194 -4.14 13.47 10.04
CA PHE A 194 -4.48 12.57 8.95
C PHE A 194 -5.29 11.38 9.48
N SER A 195 -5.97 10.70 8.57
CA SER A 195 -6.62 9.42 8.86
C SER A 195 -6.40 8.45 7.71
N ILE A 196 -6.02 7.22 8.06
CA ILE A 196 -5.89 6.07 7.17
C ILE A 196 -6.94 5.07 7.63
N ASP A 197 -7.87 4.71 6.75
CA ASP A 197 -8.89 3.70 7.03
C ASP A 197 -8.92 2.66 5.90
N LEU A 198 -8.34 1.50 6.19
CA LEU A 198 -8.25 0.32 5.34
C LEU A 198 -9.28 -0.76 5.74
N ARG A 199 -10.32 -0.42 6.50
CA ARG A 199 -11.30 -1.42 6.98
C ARG A 199 -11.93 -2.25 5.87
N LEU A 200 -12.16 -1.63 4.71
CA LEU A 200 -12.87 -2.23 3.57
C LEU A 200 -11.97 -2.97 2.58
N THR A 201 -10.65 -2.99 2.79
CA THR A 201 -9.69 -3.54 1.81
C THR A 201 -9.15 -4.92 2.19
N GLY A 202 -9.47 -5.42 3.39
CA GLY A 202 -8.87 -6.65 3.94
C GLY A 202 -7.38 -6.51 4.30
N LEU A 203 -6.84 -5.28 4.26
CA LEU A 203 -5.45 -4.96 4.54
C LEU A 203 -5.34 -4.10 5.81
N ARG A 204 -4.20 -4.16 6.46
CA ARG A 204 -3.83 -3.34 7.61
C ARG A 204 -2.42 -2.79 7.44
N VAL A 205 -2.13 -1.70 8.12
CA VAL A 205 -0.76 -1.19 8.23
C VAL A 205 0.04 -2.15 9.12
N VAL A 206 1.28 -2.43 8.74
CA VAL A 206 2.15 -3.30 9.56
C VAL A 206 2.39 -2.70 10.95
N ASP A 207 2.57 -3.58 11.95
CA ASP A 207 2.74 -3.20 13.36
C ASP A 207 4.01 -2.35 13.57
N ASP A 208 5.05 -2.67 12.83
CA ASP A 208 6.40 -2.14 12.90
C ASP A 208 6.62 -0.85 12.08
N LEU A 209 5.63 -0.41 11.29
CA LEU A 209 5.70 0.86 10.57
C LEU A 209 5.68 2.04 11.56
N GLN A 210 6.57 3.01 11.38
CA GLN A 210 6.66 4.19 12.24
C GLN A 210 6.53 5.47 11.40
N TRP A 211 5.84 6.45 11.96
CA TRP A 211 5.85 7.82 11.48
C TRP A 211 7.05 8.53 12.07
N VAL A 212 7.65 9.43 11.30
CA VAL A 212 8.75 10.25 11.79
C VAL A 212 8.39 11.69 11.68
N ASP A 213 8.61 12.37 12.80
CA ASP A 213 8.42 13.79 12.92
C ASP A 213 9.61 14.51 12.27
N GLN A 214 9.31 15.40 11.34
CA GLN A 214 10.30 16.18 10.62
C GLN A 214 10.09 17.67 10.89
N GLY A 215 11.11 18.32 11.47
CA GLY A 215 11.13 19.77 11.68
C GLY A 215 11.63 20.17 13.06
N TYR A 216 11.21 21.34 13.52
CA TYR A 216 11.60 21.89 14.81
C TYR A 216 10.48 21.76 15.84
N ARG A 217 10.80 21.23 17.03
CA ARG A 217 9.88 21.02 18.17
C ARG A 217 8.65 20.20 17.84
N THR A 218 8.83 19.17 17.04
CA THR A 218 7.75 18.36 16.48
C THR A 218 7.33 17.24 17.43
N SER A 219 6.04 16.92 17.41
CA SER A 219 5.48 15.76 18.09
C SER A 219 4.23 15.28 17.35
N SER A 220 4.20 14.01 16.97
CA SER A 220 2.99 13.31 16.51
C SER A 220 2.38 12.45 17.61
N ARG A 221 1.08 12.14 17.47
CA ARG A 221 0.35 11.26 18.37
C ARG A 221 -0.44 10.27 17.53
N ILE A 222 0.25 9.21 17.14
CA ILE A 222 -0.31 8.13 16.32
C ILE A 222 -1.19 7.23 17.18
N GLU A 223 -2.46 7.14 16.81
CA GLU A 223 -3.42 6.20 17.37
C GLU A 223 -3.69 5.08 16.36
N ARG A 224 -3.51 3.84 16.80
CA ARG A 224 -3.77 2.63 16.00
C ARG A 224 -4.99 1.92 16.56
N SER A 225 -5.94 1.58 15.71
CA SER A 225 -7.14 0.84 16.10
C SER A 225 -7.55 -0.19 15.03
N GLU A 226 -8.56 -1.02 15.35
CA GLU A 226 -9.12 -2.00 14.41
C GLU A 226 -8.07 -2.96 13.81
N ASN A 227 -7.18 -3.48 14.67
CA ASN A 227 -6.05 -4.33 14.25
C ASN A 227 -5.15 -3.65 13.20
N ASN A 228 -4.79 -2.38 13.45
CA ASN A 228 -4.03 -1.50 12.54
C ASN A 228 -4.68 -1.26 11.17
N ALA A 229 -5.98 -1.52 11.04
CA ALA A 229 -6.72 -1.12 9.85
C ALA A 229 -7.02 0.38 9.82
N VAL A 230 -7.04 1.00 11.00
CA VAL A 230 -7.28 2.43 11.16
C VAL A 230 -6.09 3.05 11.88
N ILE A 231 -5.54 4.10 11.27
CA ILE A 231 -4.48 4.92 11.84
C ILE A 231 -4.95 6.37 11.81
N GLU A 232 -4.92 7.02 12.96
CA GLU A 232 -5.23 8.43 13.09
C GLU A 232 -4.05 9.14 13.74
N ASP A 233 -3.84 10.39 13.37
CA ASP A 233 -2.77 11.20 13.95
C ASP A 233 -3.23 12.63 14.19
N ASN A 234 -2.70 13.19 15.27
CA ASN A 234 -2.77 14.62 15.57
C ASN A 234 -1.34 15.14 15.76
N VAL A 235 -0.92 16.02 14.86
CA VAL A 235 0.46 16.53 14.80
C VAL A 235 0.54 17.92 15.42
N ALA A 236 1.42 18.06 16.40
CA ALA A 236 1.86 19.34 16.95
C ALA A 236 3.26 19.65 16.41
N ALA A 237 3.37 20.78 15.73
CA ALA A 237 4.58 21.30 15.11
C ALA A 237 5.20 20.41 14.01
N THR A 238 5.21 20.95 12.78
CA THR A 238 5.79 20.51 11.50
C THR A 238 5.44 19.06 11.09
N VAL A 239 6.03 18.50 10.03
CA VAL A 239 5.43 17.45 9.20
C VAL A 239 5.68 16.05 9.80
N ALA A 240 4.62 15.31 10.11
CA ALA A 240 4.69 13.87 10.30
C ALA A 240 4.56 13.19 8.94
N ASN A 241 5.61 12.49 8.52
CA ASN A 241 5.62 11.70 7.31
C ASN A 241 5.78 10.23 7.68
N VAL A 242 5.07 9.33 6.97
CA VAL A 242 5.49 7.93 6.93
C VAL A 242 6.89 7.91 6.30
N LEU A 243 7.90 7.40 7.01
CA LEU A 243 9.16 7.13 6.33
C LEU A 243 8.93 6.02 5.32
N PRO A 244 9.30 6.19 4.03
CA PRO A 244 9.53 5.04 3.17
C PRO A 244 10.69 4.25 3.78
N THR A 245 10.34 3.24 4.58
CA THR A 245 11.30 2.28 5.08
C THR A 245 11.57 1.25 3.99
N ASP A 246 12.71 0.56 4.02
CA ASP A 246 12.93 -0.61 3.16
C ASP A 246 11.94 -1.74 3.48
N SER A 247 11.27 -1.69 4.64
CA SER A 247 10.17 -2.57 5.05
C SER A 247 8.86 -2.33 4.28
N LYS A 248 7.95 -3.30 4.43
CA LYS A 248 6.59 -3.27 3.86
C LYS A 248 5.72 -2.29 4.64
N ASP A 249 4.78 -1.64 3.99
CA ASP A 249 3.80 -0.76 4.66
C ASP A 249 2.53 -1.53 5.05
N LEU A 250 2.18 -2.55 4.25
CA LEU A 250 0.91 -3.27 4.34
C LEU A 250 1.10 -4.75 4.71
N SER A 251 0.15 -5.27 5.47
CA SER A 251 -0.08 -6.70 5.68
C SER A 251 -1.56 -7.04 5.56
N LEU A 252 -1.84 -8.32 5.40
CA LEU A 252 -3.20 -8.84 5.45
C LEU A 252 -3.68 -8.87 6.91
N LYS A 253 -5.00 -8.72 7.09
CA LYS A 253 -5.65 -8.83 8.41
C LYS A 253 -5.84 -10.27 8.87
#